data_AF-A0A1D7TMB0-F1
#
_entry.id   AF-A0A1D7TMB0-F1
#
_cell.length_a   1.000
_cell.length_b   1.000
_cell.length_c   1.000
_cell.angle_alpha   90.00
_cell.angle_beta   90.00
_cell.angle_gamma   90.00
#
_symmetry.space_group_name_H-M   'P 1'
#
loop_
_entity.id
_entity.type
_entity.pdbx_description
1 polymer ?
#
loop_
_entity_poly.entity_id
_entity_poly.type
_entity_poly.pdbx_seq_one_letter_code
_entity_poly.pdbx_strand_id
1 'polypeptide(L)'
;MKHYTLLLTSLALCSSLYASETEKVNAIAMLSMENGLSNIQKGFLYNNIELIQSGVDIVQKENAAYHNRDVLKAILPEGKKQMENLALITSKRIDNATDEMKSYLALKQMKKAHSAFSDIVNACTDCHTLVRGW
;
A
#
# COMPACT_ATOMS: atom_id res chain seq x y z
N MET A 1 -37.83 10.31 30.04
CA MET A 1 -36.34 10.32 30.12
C MET A 1 -35.68 9.27 29.21
N LYS A 2 -36.12 8.01 29.17
CA LYS A 2 -35.55 6.96 28.29
C LYS A 2 -35.53 7.27 26.77
N HIS A 3 -36.50 8.01 26.26
CA HIS A 3 -36.58 8.32 24.81
C HIS A 3 -35.58 9.40 24.36
N TYR A 4 -35.19 10.33 25.25
CA TYR A 4 -34.18 11.35 24.94
C TYR A 4 -32.77 10.77 24.93
N THR A 5 -32.49 9.80 25.82
CA THR A 5 -31.21 9.09 25.86
C THR A 5 -30.98 8.25 24.59
N LEU A 6 -32.05 7.72 23.98
CA LEU A 6 -31.97 6.94 22.74
C LEU A 6 -31.76 7.80 21.48
N LEU A 7 -32.15 9.08 21.53
CA LEU A 7 -31.98 10.04 20.44
C LEU A 7 -30.60 10.73 20.47
N LEU A 8 -30.00 10.89 21.66
CA LEU A 8 -28.63 11.41 21.81
C LEU A 8 -27.57 10.36 21.43
N THR A 9 -27.83 9.07 21.64
CA THR A 9 -26.90 8.01 21.23
C THR A 9 -26.92 7.74 19.72
N SER A 10 -28.03 7.98 19.02
CA SER A 10 -28.08 7.86 17.56
C SER A 10 -27.38 9.03 16.85
N LEU A 11 -27.37 10.23 17.44
CA LEU A 11 -26.72 11.41 16.86
C LEU A 11 -25.19 11.38 16.99
N ALA A 12 -24.66 10.74 18.04
CA ALA A 12 -23.22 10.58 18.24
C ALA A 12 -22.58 9.63 17.20
N LEU A 13 -23.34 8.64 16.68
CA LEU A 13 -22.85 7.67 15.71
C LEU A 13 -22.67 8.24 14.29
N CYS A 14 -23.32 9.37 13.95
CA CYS A 14 -23.21 9.99 12.63
C CYS A 14 -21.99 10.90 12.48
N SER A 15 -21.31 11.24 13.57
CA SER A 15 -20.15 12.15 13.56
C SER A 15 -18.81 11.47 13.24
N SER A 16 -18.76 10.14 13.17
CA SER A 16 -17.53 9.35 12.96
C SER A 16 -17.21 9.04 11.48
N LEU A 17 -17.97 9.59 10.52
CA LEU A 17 -17.82 9.23 9.09
C LEU A 17 -17.04 10.25 8.23
N TYR A 18 -16.46 11.29 8.83
CA TYR A 18 -15.68 12.28 8.07
C TYR A 18 -14.20 11.88 7.98
N ALA A 19 -13.92 10.76 7.29
CA ALA A 19 -12.57 10.52 6.77
C ALA A 19 -12.31 11.52 5.64
N SER A 20 -11.15 12.17 5.67
CA SER A 20 -10.70 13.04 4.59
C SER A 20 -10.59 12.27 3.27
N GLU A 21 -10.71 12.96 2.14
CA GLU A 21 -10.55 12.33 0.82
C GLU A 21 -9.16 11.68 0.68
N THR A 22 -8.13 12.28 1.28
CA THR A 22 -6.77 11.70 1.28
C THR A 22 -6.68 10.40 2.07
N GLU A 23 -7.37 10.28 3.20
CA GLU A 23 -7.41 9.02 3.96
C GLU A 23 -8.13 7.91 3.19
N LYS A 24 -9.23 8.24 2.49
CA LYS A 24 -9.94 7.28 1.62
C LYS A 24 -9.05 6.80 0.48
N VAL A 25 -8.38 7.71 -0.22
CA VAL A 25 -7.44 7.39 -1.30
C VAL A 25 -6.33 6.48 -0.79
N ASN A 26 -5.74 6.79 0.38
CA ASN A 26 -4.70 5.96 0.96
C ASN A 26 -5.19 4.55 1.34
N ALA A 27 -6.40 4.45 1.92
CA ALA A 27 -6.99 3.16 2.26
C ALA A 27 -7.23 2.29 1.01
N ILE A 28 -7.73 2.90 -0.07
CA ILE A 28 -7.95 2.21 -1.35
C ILE A 28 -6.62 1.77 -1.97
N ALA A 29 -5.60 2.64 -1.98
CA ALA A 29 -4.28 2.29 -2.51
C ALA A 29 -3.65 1.13 -1.73
N MET A 30 -3.70 1.16 -0.39
CA MET A 30 -3.18 0.08 0.46
C MET A 30 -3.92 -1.24 0.26
N LEU A 31 -5.26 -1.21 0.12
CA LEU A 31 -6.06 -2.39 -0.17
C LEU A 31 -5.73 -2.97 -1.56
N SER A 32 -5.60 -2.11 -2.57
CA SER A 32 -5.27 -2.54 -3.92
C SER A 32 -3.85 -3.12 -3.99
N MET A 33 -2.88 -2.52 -3.28
CA MET A 33 -1.54 -3.07 -3.15
C MET A 33 -1.55 -4.45 -2.46
N GLU A 34 -2.33 -4.64 -1.40
CA GLU A 34 -2.49 -5.95 -0.74
C GLU A 34 -3.01 -7.01 -1.72
N ASN A 35 -4.02 -6.68 -2.53
CA ASN A 35 -4.51 -7.56 -3.60
C ASN A 35 -3.40 -7.88 -4.63
N GLY A 36 -2.60 -6.89 -5.02
CA GLY A 36 -1.46 -7.07 -5.90
C GLY A 36 -0.42 -8.04 -5.33
N LEU A 37 -0.03 -7.86 -4.06
CA LEU A 37 0.88 -8.77 -3.35
C LEU A 37 0.32 -10.19 -3.24
N SER A 38 -0.98 -10.33 -2.95
CA SER A 38 -1.68 -11.61 -2.90
C SER A 38 -1.64 -12.34 -4.25
N ASN A 39 -1.86 -11.60 -5.34
CA ASN A 39 -1.77 -12.14 -6.70
C ASN A 39 -0.34 -12.58 -7.04
N ILE A 40 0.67 -11.77 -6.72
CA ILE A 40 2.07 -12.17 -6.91
C ILE A 40 2.38 -13.48 -6.18
N GLN A 41 2.03 -13.56 -4.89
CA GLN A 41 2.30 -14.74 -4.07
C GLN A 41 1.58 -15.99 -4.61
N LYS A 42 0.28 -15.89 -4.91
CA LYS A 42 -0.50 -16.97 -5.53
C LYS A 42 0.09 -17.36 -6.89
N GLY A 43 0.53 -16.39 -7.67
CA GLY A 43 1.15 -16.61 -8.97
C GLY A 43 2.42 -17.46 -8.87
N PHE A 44 3.30 -17.19 -7.90
CA PHE A 44 4.45 -18.07 -7.63
C PHE A 44 4.04 -19.46 -7.16
N LEU A 45 3.09 -19.57 -6.22
CA LEU A 45 2.65 -20.85 -5.65
C LEU A 45 1.98 -21.77 -6.69
N TYR A 46 1.24 -21.19 -7.63
CA TYR A 46 0.51 -21.93 -8.67
C TYR A 46 1.20 -21.93 -10.03
N ASN A 47 2.43 -21.42 -10.12
CA ASN A 47 3.17 -21.29 -11.38
C ASN A 47 2.36 -20.55 -12.48
N ASN A 48 1.65 -19.48 -12.09
CA ASN A 48 0.81 -18.67 -12.97
C ASN A 48 1.47 -17.31 -13.23
N ILE A 49 2.20 -17.18 -14.35
CA ILE A 49 2.94 -15.97 -14.72
C ILE A 49 2.02 -14.77 -14.95
N GLU A 50 0.85 -14.97 -15.56
CA GLU A 50 -0.12 -13.90 -15.80
C GLU A 50 -0.63 -13.30 -14.49
N LEU A 51 -0.85 -14.15 -13.48
CA LEU A 51 -1.24 -13.70 -12.15
C LEU A 51 -0.13 -12.92 -11.44
N ILE A 52 1.14 -13.33 -11.63
CA ILE A 52 2.29 -12.57 -11.15
C ILE A 52 2.34 -11.20 -11.83
N GLN A 53 2.19 -11.16 -13.16
CA GLN A 53 2.25 -9.94 -13.95
C GLN A 53 1.14 -8.96 -13.56
N SER A 54 -0.09 -9.46 -13.45
CA SER A 54 -1.23 -8.68 -12.98
C SER A 54 -1.00 -8.11 -11.58
N GLY A 55 -0.45 -8.91 -10.66
CA GLY A 55 -0.14 -8.46 -9.31
C GLY A 55 0.92 -7.36 -9.27
N VAL A 56 2.02 -7.50 -10.02
CA VAL A 56 3.08 -6.46 -10.06
C VAL A 56 2.59 -5.18 -10.74
N ASP A 57 1.71 -5.27 -11.74
CA ASP A 57 1.09 -4.12 -12.39
C ASP A 57 0.18 -3.35 -11.41
N ILE A 58 -0.59 -4.05 -10.59
CA ILE A 58 -1.41 -3.43 -9.53
C ILE A 58 -0.52 -2.72 -8.52
N VAL A 59 0.52 -3.38 -7.99
CA VAL A 59 1.42 -2.76 -7.01
C VAL A 59 2.06 -1.48 -7.57
N GLN A 60 2.59 -1.53 -8.80
CA GLN A 60 3.23 -0.37 -9.42
C GLN A 60 2.23 0.77 -9.66
N LYS A 61 1.03 0.47 -10.15
CA LYS A 61 -0.03 1.46 -10.40
C LYS A 61 -0.41 2.21 -9.13
N GLU A 62 -0.62 1.49 -8.03
CA GLU A 62 -1.11 2.09 -6.79
C GLU A 62 0.02 2.78 -6.01
N ASN A 63 1.26 2.28 -6.11
CA ASN A 63 2.44 2.93 -5.52
C ASN A 63 2.67 4.35 -6.05
N ALA A 64 2.25 4.64 -7.30
CA ALA A 64 2.36 5.97 -7.90
C ALA A 64 1.67 7.09 -7.09
N ALA A 65 0.66 6.76 -6.27
CA ALA A 65 0.03 7.73 -5.37
C ALA A 65 1.03 8.34 -4.37
N TYR A 66 2.09 7.60 -4.02
CA TYR A 66 3.10 7.99 -3.05
C TYR A 66 4.28 8.76 -3.66
N HIS A 67 4.22 9.08 -4.96
CA HIS A 67 5.26 9.89 -5.62
C HIS A 67 5.07 11.39 -5.34
N ASN A 68 3.87 11.77 -4.90
CA ASN A 68 3.54 13.14 -4.54
C ASN A 68 3.81 13.38 -3.05
N ARG A 69 4.69 14.33 -2.75
CA ARG A 69 5.04 14.75 -1.38
C ARG A 69 3.85 15.28 -0.59
N ASP A 70 2.91 15.94 -1.23
CA ASP A 70 1.73 16.48 -0.55
C ASP A 70 0.81 15.36 -0.09
N VAL A 71 0.67 14.31 -0.92
CA VAL A 71 -0.05 13.08 -0.54
C VAL A 71 0.66 12.41 0.63
N LEU A 72 1.99 12.25 0.56
CA LEU A 72 2.78 11.67 1.64
C LEU A 72 2.61 12.45 2.96
N LYS A 73 2.75 13.79 2.93
CA LYS A 73 2.53 14.61 4.12
C LYS A 73 1.12 14.43 4.67
N ALA A 74 0.11 14.36 3.83
CA ALA A 74 -1.27 14.21 4.27
C ALA A 74 -1.50 12.85 4.97
N ILE A 75 -0.96 11.75 4.45
CA ILE A 75 -1.18 10.39 5.00
C ILE A 75 -0.28 10.03 6.20
N LEU A 76 0.85 10.73 6.36
CA LEU A 76 1.77 10.46 7.47
C LEU A 76 1.10 10.80 8.82
N PRO A 77 1.37 10.04 9.90
CA PRO A 77 0.93 10.41 11.24
C PRO A 77 1.45 11.80 11.65
N GLU A 78 0.71 12.50 12.51
CA GLU A 78 1.02 13.89 12.90
C GLU A 78 2.44 14.06 13.47
N GLY A 79 2.90 13.14 14.30
CA GLY A 79 4.28 13.15 14.84
C GLY A 79 5.38 12.73 13.86
N LYS A 80 5.02 12.38 12.62
CA LYS A 80 5.91 11.79 11.61
C LYS A 80 5.83 12.48 10.25
N LYS A 81 5.19 13.65 10.14
CA LYS A 81 5.08 14.42 8.89
C LYS A 81 6.45 14.73 8.25
N GLN A 82 7.48 14.92 9.07
CA GLN A 82 8.88 15.12 8.67
C GLN A 82 9.53 13.89 7.99
N MET A 83 8.91 12.72 8.08
CA MET A 83 9.40 11.47 7.47
C MET A 83 8.98 11.32 6.00
N GLU A 84 8.45 12.38 5.36
CA GLU A 84 8.06 12.37 3.94
C GLU A 84 9.17 11.90 2.99
N ASN A 85 10.43 12.25 3.28
CA ASN A 85 11.58 11.83 2.47
C ASN A 85 11.77 10.32 2.53
N LEU A 86 11.62 9.73 3.72
CA LEU A 86 11.71 8.29 3.89
C LEU A 86 10.58 7.61 3.13
N ALA A 87 9.34 8.09 3.28
CA ALA A 87 8.19 7.50 2.58
C ALA A 87 8.36 7.56 1.05
N LEU A 88 8.89 8.68 0.52
CA LEU A 88 9.20 8.83 -0.91
C LEU A 88 10.32 7.89 -1.36
N ILE A 89 11.38 7.72 -0.56
CA ILE A 89 12.46 6.78 -0.86
C ILE A 89 11.91 5.34 -0.89
N THR A 90 11.04 5.01 0.07
CA THR A 90 10.42 3.69 0.12
C THR A 90 9.51 3.43 -1.07
N SER A 91 8.72 4.43 -1.53
CA SER A 91 7.93 4.26 -2.77
C SER A 91 8.84 3.99 -3.97
N LYS A 92 9.96 4.70 -4.11
CA LYS A 92 10.91 4.47 -5.21
C LYS A 92 11.56 3.08 -5.14
N ARG A 93 11.79 2.56 -3.93
CA ARG A 93 12.28 1.18 -3.76
C ARG A 93 11.25 0.16 -4.25
N ILE A 94 9.97 0.40 -4.02
CA ILE A 94 8.88 -0.42 -4.56
C ILE A 94 8.89 -0.35 -6.09
N ASP A 95 8.98 0.83 -6.70
CA ASP A 95 9.05 0.98 -8.16
C ASP A 95 10.21 0.17 -8.75
N ASN A 96 11.42 0.38 -8.23
CA ASN A 96 12.60 -0.33 -8.71
C ASN A 96 12.42 -1.85 -8.61
N ALA A 97 11.91 -2.35 -7.49
CA ALA A 97 11.67 -3.78 -7.31
C ALA A 97 10.57 -4.31 -8.25
N THR A 98 9.52 -3.53 -8.54
CA THR A 98 8.50 -3.90 -9.54
C THR A 98 9.07 -3.96 -10.96
N ASP A 99 9.93 -3.01 -11.33
CA ASP A 99 10.59 -2.98 -12.65
C ASP A 99 11.60 -4.12 -12.83
N GLU A 100 12.39 -4.40 -11.80
CA GLU A 100 13.28 -5.56 -11.75
C GLU A 100 12.49 -6.86 -11.87
N MET A 101 11.39 -6.99 -11.13
CA MET A 101 10.53 -8.16 -11.18
C MET A 101 9.99 -8.40 -12.59
N LYS A 102 9.44 -7.36 -13.24
CA LYS A 102 8.97 -7.43 -14.64
C LYS A 102 10.08 -7.86 -15.60
N SER A 103 11.27 -7.28 -15.43
CA SER A 103 12.45 -7.62 -16.23
C SER A 103 12.87 -9.08 -16.04
N TYR A 104 12.89 -9.57 -14.79
CA TYR A 104 13.21 -10.96 -14.49
C TYR A 104 12.16 -11.94 -15.01
N LEU A 105 10.87 -11.59 -14.98
CA LEU A 105 9.80 -12.39 -15.58
C LEU A 105 9.98 -12.51 -17.10
N ALA A 106 10.24 -11.40 -17.80
CA ALA A 106 10.50 -11.39 -19.24
C ALA A 106 11.71 -12.26 -19.62
N LEU A 107 12.74 -12.28 -18.77
CA LEU A 107 13.95 -13.11 -18.93
C LEU A 107 13.79 -14.54 -18.40
N LYS A 108 12.59 -14.94 -17.93
CA LYS A 108 12.31 -16.24 -17.30
C LYS A 108 13.20 -16.57 -16.08
N GLN A 109 13.71 -15.55 -15.40
CA GLN A 109 14.58 -15.68 -14.22
C GLN A 109 13.74 -15.74 -12.93
N MET A 110 12.94 -16.79 -12.77
CA MET A 110 11.90 -16.88 -11.72
C MET A 110 12.42 -16.70 -10.29
N LYS A 111 13.61 -17.23 -9.97
CA LYS A 111 14.24 -17.03 -8.65
C LYS A 111 14.50 -15.55 -8.37
N LYS A 112 14.99 -14.80 -9.37
CA LYS A 112 15.25 -13.37 -9.23
C LYS A 112 13.96 -12.56 -9.19
N ALA A 113 12.94 -12.95 -9.98
CA ALA A 113 11.62 -12.36 -9.87
C ALA A 113 11.03 -12.52 -8.46
N HIS A 114 11.23 -13.69 -7.82
CA HIS A 114 10.81 -13.92 -6.44
C HIS A 114 11.65 -13.11 -5.43
N SER A 115 12.96 -12.93 -5.66
CA SER A 115 13.78 -12.03 -4.85
C SER A 115 13.27 -10.59 -4.93
N ALA A 116 12.97 -10.08 -6.13
CA ALA A 116 12.40 -8.75 -6.31
C ALA A 116 11.02 -8.62 -5.61
N PHE A 117 10.19 -9.66 -5.62
CA PHE A 117 8.96 -9.68 -4.80
C PHE A 117 9.26 -9.53 -3.30
N SER A 118 10.29 -10.19 -2.79
CA SER A 118 10.71 -10.02 -1.40
C SER A 118 11.17 -8.59 -1.12
N ASP A 119 11.84 -7.94 -2.07
CA ASP A 119 12.27 -6.55 -1.94
C ASP A 119 11.08 -5.56 -1.90
N ILE A 120 10.01 -5.83 -2.67
CA ILE A 120 8.74 -5.09 -2.55
C ILE A 120 8.20 -5.21 -1.12
N VAL A 121 8.07 -6.44 -0.60
CA VAL A 121 7.51 -6.69 0.74
C VAL A 121 8.37 -6.07 1.85
N ASN A 122 9.70 -6.12 1.71
CA ASN A 122 10.63 -5.49 2.64
C ASN A 122 10.46 -3.96 2.64
N ALA A 123 10.34 -3.33 1.47
CA ALA A 123 10.08 -1.90 1.37
C ALA A 123 8.74 -1.52 2.05
N CYS A 124 7.67 -2.29 1.80
CA CYS A 124 6.38 -2.09 2.49
C CYS A 124 6.54 -2.18 4.02
N THR A 125 7.28 -3.19 4.49
CA THR A 125 7.52 -3.43 5.92
C THR A 125 8.33 -2.30 6.55
N ASP A 126 9.37 -1.80 5.89
CA ASP A 126 10.17 -0.67 6.35
C ASP A 126 9.29 0.57 6.58
N CYS A 127 8.40 0.90 5.65
CA CYS A 127 7.45 1.99 5.82
C CYS A 127 6.54 1.72 7.03
N HIS A 128 5.99 0.52 7.14
CA HIS A 128 5.05 0.21 8.20
C HIS A 128 5.68 0.23 9.60
N THR A 129 6.89 -0.29 9.79
CA THR A 129 7.62 -0.18 11.07
C THR A 129 7.96 1.27 11.38
N LEU A 130 8.55 2.00 10.44
CA LEU A 130 9.07 3.34 10.69
C LEU A 130 7.97 4.41 10.80
N VAL A 131 6.91 4.29 9.99
CA VAL A 131 5.81 5.26 9.94
C VAL A 131 4.64 4.80 10.80
N ARG A 132 4.17 3.56 10.64
CA ARG A 132 2.94 3.08 11.30
C ARG A 132 3.17 2.48 12.69
N GLY A 133 4.43 2.25 13.07
CA GLY A 133 4.77 1.71 14.39
C GLY A 133 4.39 0.24 14.57
N TRP A 134 4.52 -0.54 13.50
CA TRP A 134 4.51 -2.00 13.58
C TRP A 134 5.64 -2.53 14.47
#